data_AF-A0A2S2PP54-F1
#
_entry.id   AF-A0A2S2PP54-F1
#
_cell.length_a   1.000
_cell.length_b   1.000
_cell.length_c   1.000
_cell.angle_alpha   90.00
_cell.angle_beta   90.00
_cell.angle_gamma   90.00
#
_symmetry.space_group_name_H-M   'P 1'
#
loop_
_entity.id
_entity.type
_entity.pdbx_description
1 polymer ?
#
loop_
_entity_poly.entity_id
_entity_poly.type
_entity_poly.pdbx_seq_one_letter_code
_entity_poly.pdbx_strand_id
1 'polypeptide(L)'
;MNDIRNNDPMDNQSNGSNNEFPPYLKFKGLLFYDVIYEVIKPTILTTNEEKIHFTLPKEHVHFIFNRHRYNYQLQIRICQLENKVTSLNGVVDYFPQGLSIHVGTLPCKLPFYKYKLGNTSSRLFGAPIDCTKIVKFTPNTINTISIKYTPDTKTYALTMCIVSKLTAKTLVNRLFGKARRNKQETINDILKLFEKNNDTDLAITRFKLPLICPITKLRMKVPVKSNQCKHIECFDALAYICSNRRNTIWKCPICHLDCLYNNLEIDSYIFFLLNHPSLRNCKFLIIL
;
A
#
# COMPACT_ATOMS: atom_id res chain seq x y z
N MET A 1 31.01 1.42 72.23
CA MET A 1 31.23 2.17 70.98
C MET A 1 29.97 2.00 70.15
N ASN A 2 29.14 3.06 70.15
CA ASN A 2 28.03 3.47 69.27
C ASN A 2 27.19 2.38 68.57
N ASP A 3 25.89 2.19 68.80
CA ASP A 3 24.73 3.09 68.77
C ASP A 3 24.28 3.49 67.34
N ILE A 4 22.94 3.47 67.15
CA ILE A 4 22.13 4.16 66.12
C ILE A 4 21.63 3.38 64.88
N ARG A 5 20.29 3.28 64.86
CA ARG A 5 19.27 3.20 63.79
C ARG A 5 19.73 3.65 62.38
N ASN A 6 19.12 3.08 61.33
CA ASN A 6 18.22 3.80 60.41
C ASN A 6 18.07 3.16 59.01
N ASN A 7 16.81 3.12 58.60
CA ASN A 7 16.28 3.49 57.27
C ASN A 7 16.49 2.55 56.07
N ASP A 8 15.36 1.99 55.62
CA ASP A 8 15.04 1.88 54.20
C ASP A 8 15.33 3.21 53.46
N PRO A 9 15.71 3.11 52.18
CA PRO A 9 14.97 3.92 51.22
C PRO A 9 14.41 3.08 50.08
N MET A 10 13.15 3.39 49.80
CA MET A 10 12.43 3.16 48.57
C MET A 10 13.17 3.62 47.31
N ASP A 11 12.72 3.05 46.20
CA ASP A 11 12.78 3.53 44.82
C ASP A 11 14.07 3.40 44.01
N ASN A 12 14.01 2.50 43.03
CA ASN A 12 13.76 2.97 41.66
C ASN A 12 13.15 1.83 40.82
N GLN A 13 11.83 1.66 40.90
CA GLN A 13 11.10 1.00 39.82
C GLN A 13 11.17 1.92 38.59
N SER A 14 12.08 1.60 37.67
CA SER A 14 11.99 2.09 36.30
C SER A 14 10.67 1.57 35.72
N ASN A 15 9.65 2.43 35.66
CA ASN A 15 8.44 2.24 34.86
C ASN A 15 8.82 2.21 33.38
N GLY A 16 9.40 1.10 32.94
CA GLY A 16 9.40 0.69 31.55
C GLY A 16 8.02 0.11 31.28
N SER A 17 7.21 0.80 30.49
CA SER A 17 6.03 0.20 29.86
C SER A 17 6.50 -1.10 29.17
N ASN A 18 6.13 -2.25 29.73
CA ASN A 18 6.35 -3.59 29.17
C ASN A 18 5.49 -3.73 27.91
N ASN A 19 5.89 -3.01 26.86
CA ASN A 19 5.28 -3.13 25.54
C ASN A 19 5.82 -4.43 24.96
N GLU A 20 5.03 -5.50 25.05
CA GLU A 20 5.35 -6.76 24.39
C GLU A 20 5.34 -6.53 22.87
N PHE A 21 6.51 -6.67 22.25
CA PHE A 21 6.70 -6.56 20.81
C PHE A 21 6.61 -7.96 20.19
N PRO A 22 5.49 -8.37 19.58
CA PRO A 22 5.41 -9.64 18.86
C PRO A 22 6.35 -9.63 17.63
N PRO A 23 7.46 -10.38 17.61
CA PRO A 23 8.43 -10.35 16.49
C PRO A 23 7.86 -10.91 15.18
N TYR A 24 6.76 -11.66 15.28
CA TYR A 24 6.04 -12.25 14.15
C TYR A 24 5.03 -11.30 13.50
N LEU A 25 4.67 -10.20 14.16
CA LEU A 25 3.63 -9.29 13.68
C LEU A 25 4.22 -8.37 12.61
N LYS A 26 3.71 -8.45 11.38
CA LYS A 26 4.12 -7.58 10.26
C LYS A 26 2.92 -6.97 9.60
N PHE A 27 2.93 -5.66 9.41
CA PHE A 27 1.90 -4.99 8.61
C PHE A 27 2.14 -5.24 7.13
N LYS A 28 1.06 -5.51 6.39
CA LYS A 28 1.12 -5.62 4.94
C LYS A 28 1.60 -4.29 4.35
N GLY A 29 2.58 -4.36 3.44
CA GLY A 29 3.11 -3.18 2.75
C GLY A 29 2.03 -2.43 1.97
N LEU A 30 2.10 -1.10 1.98
CA LEU A 30 1.19 -0.25 1.23
C LEU A 30 1.84 0.13 -0.09
N LEU A 31 1.18 -0.11 -1.22
CA LEU A 31 1.80 0.02 -2.54
C LEU A 31 2.45 1.39 -2.82
N PHE A 32 1.89 2.48 -2.28
CA PHE A 32 2.38 3.84 -2.52
C PHE A 32 3.38 4.33 -1.46
N TYR A 33 3.86 3.45 -0.59
CA TYR A 33 4.77 3.80 0.51
C TYR A 33 5.84 2.74 0.70
N ASP A 34 7.11 3.15 0.69
CA ASP A 34 8.19 2.29 1.19
C ASP A 34 8.46 2.60 2.65
N VAL A 35 8.56 1.57 3.49
CA VAL A 35 9.01 1.72 4.88
C VAL A 35 10.52 1.94 4.89
N ILE A 36 10.94 3.05 5.49
CA ILE A 36 12.36 3.39 5.67
C ILE A 36 12.82 2.95 7.05
N TYR A 37 12.00 3.23 8.06
CA TYR A 37 12.35 2.98 9.45
C TYR A 37 11.10 2.77 10.30
N GLU A 38 11.17 1.81 11.22
CA GLU A 38 10.14 1.56 12.22
C GLU A 38 10.48 2.33 13.49
N VAL A 39 9.80 3.45 13.71
CA VAL A 39 9.95 4.29 14.92
C VAL A 39 9.36 3.59 16.13
N ILE A 40 8.20 2.96 15.94
CA ILE A 40 7.57 2.10 16.94
C ILE A 40 7.30 0.77 16.25
N LYS A 41 8.01 -0.28 16.69
CA LYS A 41 7.75 -1.65 16.24
C LYS A 41 6.30 -2.04 16.56
N PRO A 42 5.69 -2.96 15.81
CA PRO A 42 4.34 -3.44 16.10
C PRO A 42 4.17 -3.79 17.59
N THR A 43 3.31 -3.04 18.27
CA THR A 43 3.08 -3.09 19.73
C THR A 43 1.61 -3.40 19.98
N ILE A 44 1.33 -4.39 20.81
CA ILE A 44 -0.05 -4.73 21.20
C ILE A 44 -0.58 -3.66 22.15
N LEU A 45 -1.80 -3.18 21.90
CA LEU A 45 -2.47 -2.24 22.79
C LEU A 45 -3.08 -3.03 23.95
N THR A 46 -2.68 -2.69 25.17
CA THR A 46 -3.06 -3.42 26.38
C THR A 46 -4.38 -2.93 26.96
N THR A 47 -4.70 -1.67 26.72
CA THR A 47 -5.90 -1.00 27.24
C THR A 47 -6.54 -0.16 26.14
N ASN A 48 -7.80 0.21 26.33
CA ASN A 48 -8.54 1.07 25.40
C ASN A 48 -8.16 2.55 25.50
N GLU A 49 -7.28 2.93 26.43
CA GLU A 49 -6.72 4.27 26.59
C GLU A 49 -5.24 4.16 27.00
N GLU A 50 -4.33 4.38 26.05
CA GLU A 50 -2.91 4.10 26.24
C GLU A 50 -2.04 5.26 25.75
N LYS A 51 -0.88 5.44 26.40
CA LYS A 51 0.12 6.44 26.02
C LYS A 51 1.41 5.74 25.64
N ILE A 52 1.88 6.00 24.42
CA ILE A 52 3.12 5.43 23.89
C ILE A 52 4.12 6.56 23.68
N HIS A 53 5.27 6.45 24.31
CA HIS A 53 6.36 7.41 24.19
C HIS A 53 7.35 6.95 23.12
N PHE A 54 7.84 7.90 22.31
CA PHE A 54 8.84 7.60 21.29
C PHE A 54 9.79 8.79 21.09
N THR A 55 10.99 8.50 20.61
CA THR A 55 11.96 9.50 20.15
C THR A 55 12.30 9.22 18.69
N LEU A 56 12.68 10.27 17.95
CA LEU A 56 13.12 10.12 16.57
C LEU A 56 14.65 10.03 16.53
N PRO A 57 15.23 8.99 15.88
CA PRO A 57 16.68 8.90 15.71
C PRO A 57 17.21 10.10 14.92
N LYS A 58 18.35 10.64 15.35
CA LYS A 58 18.97 11.84 14.74
C LYS A 58 19.22 11.68 13.24
N GLU A 59 19.67 10.49 12.83
CA GLU A 59 19.90 10.13 11.42
C GLU A 59 18.63 10.27 10.56
N HIS A 60 17.47 9.90 11.10
CA HIS A 60 16.20 9.91 10.37
C HIS A 60 15.50 11.27 10.36
N VAL A 61 15.74 12.11 11.39
CA VAL A 61 15.25 13.49 11.43
C VAL A 61 15.75 14.31 10.24
N HIS A 62 17.01 14.13 9.84
CA HIS A 62 17.62 14.88 8.74
C HIS A 62 16.93 14.63 7.39
N PHE A 63 16.50 13.40 7.10
CA PHE A 63 15.77 13.06 5.88
C PHE A 63 14.42 13.78 5.76
N ILE A 64 13.75 14.01 6.89
CA ILE A 64 12.44 14.68 6.94
C ILE A 64 12.59 16.21 6.94
N PHE A 65 13.74 16.74 7.38
CA PHE A 65 14.00 18.18 7.46
C PHE A 65 14.53 18.78 6.14
N ASN A 66 15.25 18.00 5.34
CA ASN A 66 15.86 18.48 4.10
C ASN A 66 14.89 18.63 2.92
N ARG A 67 15.40 19.17 1.80
CA ARG A 67 14.75 19.56 0.50
C ARG A 67 13.72 18.59 -0.11
N HIS A 68 13.48 17.43 0.49
CA HIS A 68 12.47 16.43 0.10
C HIS A 68 11.43 16.15 1.20
N ARG A 69 11.20 17.08 2.14
CA ARG A 69 10.17 16.97 3.21
C ARG A 69 8.79 16.51 2.71
N TYR A 70 8.43 16.85 1.48
CA TYR A 70 7.16 16.44 0.88
C TYR A 70 7.11 14.98 0.43
N ASN A 71 8.23 14.28 0.33
CA ASN A 71 8.29 12.89 -0.09
C ASN A 71 8.23 11.92 1.09
N TYR A 72 8.58 12.36 2.30
CA TYR A 72 8.55 11.51 3.49
C TYR A 72 7.31 11.76 4.33
N GLN A 73 6.85 10.73 5.02
CA GLN A 73 5.79 10.81 6.01
C GLN A 73 6.12 9.98 7.23
N LEU A 74 5.57 10.42 8.35
CA LEU A 74 5.53 9.68 9.60
C LEU A 74 4.10 9.16 9.78
N GLN A 75 3.94 7.85 9.65
CA GLN A 75 2.64 7.19 9.59
C GLN A 75 2.41 6.30 10.79
N ILE A 76 1.26 6.46 11.42
CA ILE A 76 0.75 5.52 12.41
C ILE A 76 -0.19 4.55 11.71
N ARG A 77 -0.04 3.26 11.97
CA ARG A 77 -0.90 2.20 11.44
C ARG A 77 -1.41 1.36 12.60
N ILE A 78 -2.67 0.98 12.52
CA ILE A 78 -3.36 0.18 13.54
C ILE A 78 -3.97 -1.03 12.83
N CYS A 79 -3.93 -2.19 13.47
CA CYS A 79 -4.62 -3.38 13.00
C CYS A 79 -5.40 -4.05 14.14
N GLN A 80 -6.36 -4.90 13.75
CA GLN A 80 -6.98 -5.86 14.65
C GLN A 80 -6.22 -7.19 14.52
N LEU A 81 -5.89 -7.82 15.64
CA LEU A 81 -5.35 -9.16 15.67
C LEU A 81 -6.50 -10.17 15.74
N GLU A 82 -6.46 -11.20 14.90
CA GLU A 82 -7.39 -12.33 14.97
C GLU A 82 -6.72 -13.47 15.75
N ASN A 83 -7.49 -14.20 16.58
CA ASN A 83 -7.02 -15.24 17.50
C ASN A 83 -6.26 -16.42 16.83
N LYS A 84 -6.18 -16.45 15.49
CA LYS A 84 -5.35 -17.38 14.73
C LYS A 84 -4.21 -16.61 14.10
N VAL A 85 -3.06 -16.65 14.76
CA VAL A 85 -1.70 -16.36 14.28
C VAL A 85 -1.63 -16.25 12.75
N THR A 86 -1.71 -15.04 12.20
CA THR A 86 -1.51 -14.80 10.76
C THR A 86 -0.09 -14.31 10.50
N SER A 87 0.89 -15.16 10.81
CA SER A 87 2.33 -14.91 10.57
C SER A 87 2.80 -15.25 9.16
N LEU A 88 1.91 -15.44 8.18
CA LEU A 88 2.29 -15.65 6.77
C LEU A 88 1.98 -14.48 5.83
N ASN A 89 0.85 -13.79 5.98
CA ASN A 89 0.39 -12.80 4.98
C ASN A 89 0.42 -11.33 5.45
N GLY A 90 0.84 -11.09 6.69
CA GLY A 90 0.82 -9.78 7.33
C GLY A 90 -0.58 -9.25 7.61
N VAL A 91 -0.68 -8.31 8.56
CA VAL A 91 -1.94 -7.70 8.99
C VAL A 91 -2.29 -6.48 8.15
N VAL A 92 -3.59 -6.25 7.92
CA VAL A 92 -4.10 -5.08 7.22
C VAL A 92 -4.49 -3.97 8.19
N ASP A 93 -4.52 -2.73 7.72
CA ASP A 93 -4.97 -1.62 8.55
C ASP A 93 -6.44 -1.79 8.96
N TYR A 94 -6.72 -1.54 10.23
CA TYR A 94 -8.05 -1.58 10.79
C TYR A 94 -8.14 -0.60 11.96
N PHE A 95 -9.20 0.20 12.00
CA PHE A 95 -9.46 1.12 13.10
C PHE A 95 -10.48 0.53 14.09
N PRO A 96 -10.18 0.54 15.41
CA PRO A 96 -11.17 0.23 16.43
C PRO A 96 -12.31 1.26 16.42
N GLN A 97 -13.46 0.88 16.98
CA GLN A 97 -14.61 1.77 17.08
C GLN A 97 -14.29 2.95 18.01
N GLY A 98 -14.75 4.15 17.66
CA GLY A 98 -14.51 5.35 18.48
C GLY A 98 -13.03 5.78 18.56
N LEU A 99 -12.18 5.32 17.63
CA LEU A 99 -10.76 5.65 17.61
C LEU A 99 -10.55 7.18 17.67
N SER A 100 -9.74 7.59 18.62
CA SER A 100 -9.22 8.94 18.80
C SER A 100 -7.73 8.84 19.10
N ILE A 101 -6.92 9.61 18.37
CA ILE A 101 -5.47 9.56 18.51
C ILE A 101 -4.88 10.96 18.45
N HIS A 102 -3.95 11.24 19.36
CA HIS A 102 -3.29 12.52 19.52
C HIS A 102 -1.78 12.32 19.55
N VAL A 103 -1.03 13.28 19.01
CA VAL A 103 0.41 13.40 19.28
C VAL A 103 0.63 14.64 20.13
N GLY A 104 1.11 14.44 21.36
CA GLY A 104 1.08 15.46 22.39
C GLY A 104 -0.35 15.90 22.66
N THR A 105 -0.64 17.18 22.49
CA THR A 105 -1.99 17.75 22.65
C THR A 105 -2.76 17.87 21.33
N LEU A 106 -2.13 17.57 20.19
CA LEU A 106 -2.73 17.79 18.87
C LEU A 106 -3.41 16.52 18.35
N PRO A 107 -4.68 16.61 17.91
CA PRO A 107 -5.38 15.45 17.34
C PRO A 107 -4.83 15.08 15.96
N CYS A 108 -4.72 13.79 15.71
CA CYS A 108 -4.43 13.26 14.38
C CYS A 108 -5.67 13.31 13.49
N LYS A 109 -5.51 13.73 12.24
CA LYS A 109 -6.57 13.64 11.24
C LYS A 109 -6.70 12.20 10.75
N LEU A 110 -7.78 11.52 11.13
CA LEU A 110 -8.07 10.18 10.63
C LEU A 110 -8.47 10.23 9.15
N PRO A 111 -7.98 9.31 8.30
CA PRO A 111 -8.40 9.21 6.91
C PRO A 111 -9.86 8.79 6.82
N PHE A 112 -10.68 9.61 6.15
CA PHE A 112 -12.09 9.31 5.89
C PHE A 112 -12.23 8.65 4.52
N TYR A 113 -12.40 7.33 4.49
CA TYR A 113 -12.84 6.61 3.28
C TYR A 113 -14.32 6.25 3.41
N LYS A 114 -15.19 6.96 2.69
CA LYS A 114 -16.61 6.57 2.55
C LYS A 114 -16.70 5.48 1.49
N TYR A 115 -16.96 4.24 1.90
CA TYR A 115 -17.48 3.22 0.98
C TYR A 115 -18.96 2.97 1.33
N LYS A 116 -19.86 3.11 0.34
CA LYS A 116 -21.25 2.67 0.48
C LYS A 116 -21.29 1.17 0.18
N LEU A 117 -21.34 0.33 1.21
CA LEU A 117 -21.70 -1.08 1.06
C LEU A 117 -23.21 -1.22 1.33
N GLY A 118 -24.05 -0.93 0.34
CA GLY A 118 -25.50 -1.00 0.50
C GLY A 118 -26.09 0.03 1.48
N ASN A 119 -27.21 -0.35 2.12
CA ASN A 119 -28.04 0.50 3.01
C ASN A 119 -27.51 0.65 4.45
N THR A 120 -26.25 0.31 4.74
CA THR A 120 -25.69 0.44 6.09
C THR A 120 -24.61 1.53 6.19
N SER A 121 -24.55 2.14 7.36
CA SER A 121 -23.76 3.31 7.77
C SER A 121 -22.30 3.31 7.28
N SER A 122 -21.81 4.49 6.88
CA SER A 122 -20.44 4.71 6.43
C SER A 122 -19.43 4.34 7.51
N ARG A 123 -18.66 3.27 7.29
CA ARG A 123 -17.60 2.83 8.19
C ARG A 123 -16.27 3.46 7.80
N LEU A 124 -15.49 3.91 8.80
CA LEU A 124 -14.08 4.26 8.59
C LEU A 124 -13.30 2.98 8.30
N PHE A 125 -12.65 2.91 7.14
CA PHE A 125 -11.69 1.84 6.85
C PHE A 125 -10.33 2.21 7.41
N GLY A 126 -9.62 1.22 7.93
CA GLY A 126 -8.25 1.38 8.39
C GLY A 126 -7.36 1.87 7.25
N ALA A 127 -6.53 2.85 7.54
CA ALA A 127 -5.55 3.41 6.61
C ALA A 127 -4.42 4.06 7.42
N PRO A 128 -3.25 4.31 6.81
CA PRO A 128 -2.17 5.00 7.50
C PRO A 128 -2.58 6.42 7.90
N ILE A 129 -2.23 6.81 9.12
CA ILE A 129 -2.51 8.13 9.68
C ILE A 129 -1.22 8.96 9.57
N ASP A 130 -1.24 10.00 8.72
CA ASP A 130 -0.12 10.93 8.58
C ASP A 130 -0.08 11.90 9.77
N CYS A 131 0.94 11.77 10.61
CA CYS A 131 1.19 12.64 11.76
C CYS A 131 2.42 13.56 11.56
N THR A 132 2.97 13.62 10.35
CA THR A 132 4.23 14.33 10.06
C THR A 132 4.20 15.81 10.45
N LYS A 133 3.03 16.46 10.42
CA LYS A 133 2.92 17.89 10.74
C LYS A 133 2.83 18.21 12.23
N ILE A 134 2.51 17.21 13.06
CA ILE A 134 2.22 17.42 14.49
C ILE A 134 3.30 16.83 15.41
N VAL A 135 4.16 15.94 14.89
CA VAL A 135 5.29 15.39 15.63
C VAL A 135 6.42 16.41 15.74
N LYS A 136 7.05 16.47 16.92
CA LYS A 136 8.26 17.29 17.15
C LYS A 136 9.48 16.54 16.61
N PHE A 137 10.19 17.16 15.68
CA PHE A 137 11.40 16.61 15.07
C PHE A 137 12.69 16.97 15.81
N THR A 138 12.61 17.71 16.91
CA THR A 138 13.78 18.08 17.69
C THR A 138 14.46 16.81 18.22
N PRO A 139 15.76 16.62 17.96
CA PRO A 139 16.52 15.49 18.48
C PRO A 139 16.34 15.30 19.98
N ASN A 140 16.34 14.04 20.43
CA ASN A 140 16.23 13.66 21.84
C ASN A 140 14.95 14.16 22.55
N THR A 141 13.99 14.72 21.82
CA THR A 141 12.69 15.12 22.38
C THR A 141 11.76 13.92 22.38
N ILE A 142 11.19 13.63 23.54
CA ILE A 142 10.16 12.59 23.69
C ILE A 142 8.85 13.14 23.12
N ASN A 143 8.29 12.41 22.17
CA ASN A 143 6.93 12.59 21.70
C ASN A 143 6.03 11.54 22.36
N THR A 144 4.74 11.86 22.52
CA THR A 144 3.75 10.97 23.13
C THR A 144 2.59 10.79 22.18
N ILE A 145 2.28 9.55 21.84
CA ILE A 145 1.02 9.17 21.19
C ILE A 145 0.03 8.85 22.30
N SER A 146 -1.13 9.51 22.33
CA SER A 146 -2.25 9.12 23.18
C SER A 146 -3.32 8.52 22.28
N ILE A 147 -3.66 7.25 22.51
CA ILE A 147 -4.69 6.52 21.76
C ILE A 147 -5.85 6.19 22.68
N LYS A 148 -7.07 6.36 22.17
CA LYS A 148 -8.31 5.99 22.86
C LYS A 148 -9.27 5.36 21.87
N TYR A 149 -9.99 4.34 22.30
CA TYR A 149 -11.05 3.71 21.52
C TYR A 149 -12.14 3.14 22.42
N THR A 150 -13.28 2.80 21.83
CA THR A 150 -14.37 2.15 22.54
C THR A 150 -13.94 0.73 22.95
N PRO A 151 -14.01 0.36 24.23
CA PRO A 151 -13.69 -0.99 24.68
C PRO A 151 -14.48 -2.05 23.91
N ASP A 152 -13.79 -3.11 23.50
CA ASP A 152 -14.39 -4.30 22.93
C ASP A 152 -13.56 -5.54 23.32
N THR A 153 -13.93 -6.72 22.81
CA THR A 153 -13.27 -7.99 23.11
C THR A 153 -12.06 -8.29 22.20
N LYS A 154 -11.65 -7.34 21.35
CA LYS A 154 -10.65 -7.57 20.32
C LYS A 154 -9.29 -7.03 20.75
N THR A 155 -8.24 -7.69 20.27
CA THR A 155 -6.87 -7.21 20.46
C THR A 155 -6.48 -6.34 19.27
N TYR A 156 -5.83 -5.22 19.56
CA TYR A 156 -5.33 -4.29 18.55
C TYR A 156 -3.82 -4.14 18.68
N ALA A 157 -3.17 -3.78 17.59
CA ALA A 157 -1.76 -3.42 17.61
C ALA A 157 -1.50 -2.16 16.80
N LEU A 158 -0.48 -1.40 17.21
CA LEU A 158 -0.05 -0.15 16.61
C LEU A 158 1.40 -0.27 16.16
N THR A 159 1.71 0.35 15.01
CA THR A 159 3.09 0.61 14.59
C THR A 159 3.22 2.04 14.10
N MET A 160 4.44 2.56 14.14
CA MET A 160 4.78 3.87 13.60
C MET A 160 6.00 3.77 12.72
N CYS A 161 5.89 4.25 11.48
CA CYS A 161 6.95 4.15 10.49
C CYS A 161 7.24 5.50 9.85
N ILE A 162 8.52 5.72 9.54
CA ILE A 162 8.93 6.72 8.54
C ILE A 162 8.84 6.02 7.19
N VAL A 163 8.12 6.64 6.25
CA VAL A 163 7.89 6.10 4.92
C VAL A 163 8.27 7.09 3.82
N SER A 164 8.69 6.58 2.67
CA SER A 164 8.84 7.34 1.42
C SER A 164 7.59 7.18 0.56
N LYS A 165 7.02 8.29 0.09
CA LYS A 165 5.89 8.31 -0.84
C LYS A 165 6.34 7.99 -2.25
N LEU A 166 5.64 7.04 -2.86
CA LEU A 166 5.88 6.63 -4.23
C LEU A 166 4.94 7.32 -5.19
N THR A 167 5.50 7.75 -6.32
CA THR A 167 4.70 8.23 -7.44
C THR A 167 4.26 7.08 -8.32
N ALA A 168 3.19 7.27 -9.09
CA ALA A 168 2.79 6.31 -10.11
C ALA A 168 3.93 6.02 -11.10
N LYS A 169 4.75 7.03 -11.43
CA LYS A 169 5.93 6.87 -12.28
C LYS A 169 6.98 5.96 -11.64
N THR A 170 7.24 6.12 -10.34
CA THR A 170 8.16 5.24 -9.59
C THR A 170 7.68 3.79 -9.63
N LEU A 171 6.37 3.55 -9.47
CA LEU A 171 5.79 2.22 -9.57
C LEU A 171 5.86 1.65 -10.99
N VAL A 172 5.59 2.44 -12.03
CA VAL A 172 5.81 2.02 -13.42
C VAL A 172 7.26 1.62 -13.66
N ASN A 173 8.23 2.40 -13.15
CA ASN A 173 9.64 2.06 -13.26
C ASN A 173 9.96 0.70 -12.60
N ARG A 174 9.35 0.39 -11.45
CA ARG A 174 9.50 -0.92 -10.79
C ARG A 174 8.93 -2.08 -11.62
N LEU A 175 7.89 -1.86 -12.42
CA LEU A 175 7.36 -2.91 -13.31
C LEU A 175 8.39 -3.39 -14.32
N PHE A 176 9.32 -2.53 -14.76
CA PHE A 176 10.37 -2.94 -15.70
C PHE A 176 11.35 -3.96 -15.13
N GLY A 177 11.47 -4.06 -13.80
CA GLY A 177 12.26 -5.07 -13.09
C GLY A 177 11.47 -6.34 -12.72
N LYS A 178 10.16 -6.39 -12.99
CA LYS A 178 9.35 -7.61 -12.81
C LYS A 178 9.46 -8.51 -14.04
N ALA A 179 9.09 -9.79 -13.87
CA ALA A 179 8.86 -10.69 -14.98
C ALA A 179 7.89 -10.08 -15.99
N ARG A 180 8.17 -10.28 -17.29
CA ARG A 180 7.36 -9.78 -18.39
C ARG A 180 6.67 -10.94 -19.07
N ARG A 181 5.48 -10.68 -19.59
CA ARG A 181 4.85 -11.58 -20.56
C ARG A 181 5.70 -11.60 -21.81
N ASN A 182 6.11 -12.79 -22.24
CA ASN A 182 7.01 -12.93 -23.38
C ASN A 182 6.23 -12.78 -24.70
N LYS A 183 6.94 -12.54 -25.80
CA LYS A 183 6.30 -12.30 -27.11
C LYS A 183 5.53 -13.52 -27.61
N GLN A 184 6.08 -14.72 -27.40
CA GLN A 184 5.52 -15.96 -27.90
C GLN A 184 4.19 -16.30 -27.24
N GLU A 185 4.01 -16.00 -25.96
CA GLU A 185 2.75 -16.17 -25.26
C GLU A 185 1.62 -15.36 -25.91
N THR A 186 1.88 -14.09 -26.21
CA THR A 186 0.89 -13.22 -26.88
C THR A 186 0.60 -13.68 -28.30
N ILE A 187 1.62 -14.14 -29.04
CA ILE A 187 1.45 -14.75 -30.36
C ILE A 187 0.59 -16.01 -30.28
N ASN A 188 0.85 -16.89 -29.31
CA ASN A 188 0.09 -18.12 -29.11
C ASN A 188 -1.38 -17.83 -28.76
N ASP A 189 -1.66 -16.79 -27.96
CA ASP A 189 -3.04 -16.37 -27.67
C ASP A 189 -3.76 -15.88 -28.94
N ILE A 190 -3.05 -15.15 -29.81
CA ILE A 190 -3.58 -14.71 -31.10
C ILE A 190 -3.85 -15.91 -32.02
N LEU A 191 -2.92 -16.88 -32.11
CA LEU A 191 -3.12 -18.08 -32.92
C LEU A 191 -4.31 -18.90 -32.43
N LYS A 192 -4.43 -19.11 -31.10
CA LYS A 192 -5.59 -19.77 -30.50
C LYS A 192 -6.90 -19.06 -30.79
N LEU A 193 -6.88 -17.72 -30.90
CA LEU A 193 -8.06 -16.95 -31.30
C LEU A 193 -8.50 -17.30 -32.72
N PHE A 194 -7.56 -17.56 -33.64
CA PHE A 194 -7.88 -17.98 -35.00
C PHE A 194 -8.29 -19.47 -35.07
N GLU A 195 -7.60 -20.36 -34.35
CA GLU A 195 -7.89 -21.80 -34.36
C GLU A 195 -9.25 -22.16 -33.75
N LYS A 196 -9.60 -21.57 -32.61
CA LYS A 196 -10.80 -21.95 -31.84
C LYS A 196 -12.12 -21.64 -32.54
N ASN A 197 -12.08 -20.86 -33.62
CA ASN A 197 -13.26 -20.47 -34.37
C ASN A 197 -13.43 -21.23 -35.69
N ASN A 198 -12.52 -22.15 -36.03
CA ASN A 198 -12.66 -22.99 -37.23
C ASN A 198 -13.72 -24.11 -37.08
N ASP A 199 -14.11 -24.45 -35.85
CA ASP A 199 -15.18 -25.43 -35.56
C ASP A 199 -16.57 -24.80 -35.41
N THR A 200 -16.68 -23.48 -35.64
CA THR A 200 -17.94 -22.72 -35.60
C THR A 200 -18.12 -21.99 -36.92
N ASP A 201 -19.36 -21.80 -37.39
CA ASP A 201 -19.68 -21.01 -38.61
C ASP A 201 -19.21 -19.53 -38.57
N LEU A 202 -18.55 -19.11 -37.50
CA LEU A 202 -18.04 -17.76 -37.24
C LEU A 202 -16.50 -17.77 -37.08
N ALA A 203 -15.78 -18.24 -38.09
CA ALA A 203 -14.32 -18.16 -38.13
C ALA A 203 -13.85 -16.69 -38.00
N ILE A 204 -13.10 -16.38 -36.94
CA ILE A 204 -12.39 -15.10 -36.85
C ILE A 204 -11.29 -15.14 -37.90
N THR A 205 -11.36 -14.27 -38.89
CA THR A 205 -10.31 -14.13 -39.94
C THR A 205 -9.42 -12.92 -39.71
N ARG A 206 -9.83 -12.02 -38.80
CA ARG A 206 -9.11 -10.78 -38.51
C ARG A 206 -9.25 -10.42 -37.04
N PHE A 207 -8.15 -10.03 -36.40
CA PHE A 207 -8.17 -9.48 -35.05
C PHE A 207 -7.66 -8.04 -35.05
N LYS A 208 -8.48 -7.12 -34.52
CA LYS A 208 -8.13 -5.71 -34.38
C LYS A 208 -7.46 -5.48 -33.02
N LEU A 209 -6.13 -5.39 -33.01
CA LEU A 209 -5.34 -5.13 -31.80
C LEU A 209 -5.21 -3.62 -31.55
N PRO A 210 -5.86 -3.03 -30.51
CA PRO A 210 -5.72 -1.62 -30.20
C PRO A 210 -4.34 -1.27 -29.63
N LEU A 211 -3.78 -0.15 -30.08
CA LEU A 211 -2.56 0.47 -29.52
C LEU A 211 -2.88 1.68 -28.61
N ILE A 212 -4.17 1.97 -28.45
CA ILE A 212 -4.72 3.04 -27.63
C ILE A 212 -5.18 2.49 -26.29
N CYS A 213 -4.83 3.17 -25.20
CA CYS A 213 -5.24 2.81 -23.85
C CYS A 213 -6.75 3.01 -23.66
N PRO A 214 -7.50 2.03 -23.12
CA PRO A 214 -8.92 2.17 -22.89
C PRO A 214 -9.26 3.23 -21.81
N ILE A 215 -8.33 3.55 -20.91
CA ILE A 215 -8.51 4.51 -19.82
C ILE A 215 -8.34 5.95 -20.31
N THR A 216 -7.21 6.26 -20.97
CA THR A 216 -6.87 7.64 -21.36
C THR A 216 -7.30 7.99 -22.77
N LYS A 217 -7.65 7.00 -23.59
CA LYS A 217 -7.87 7.15 -25.04
C LYS A 217 -6.65 7.71 -25.79
N LEU A 218 -5.47 7.62 -25.17
CA LEU A 218 -4.18 8.00 -25.77
C LEU A 218 -3.37 6.75 -26.11
N ARG A 219 -2.39 6.87 -27.02
CA ARG A 219 -1.46 5.78 -27.33
C ARG A 219 -0.75 5.30 -26.07
N MET A 220 -0.75 3.98 -25.86
CA MET A 220 -0.06 3.37 -24.73
C MET A 220 1.45 3.64 -24.80
N LYS A 221 2.08 3.86 -23.65
CA LYS A 221 3.54 3.94 -23.52
C LYS A 221 4.10 2.66 -22.92
N VAL A 222 3.45 2.16 -21.87
CA VAL A 222 3.83 0.91 -21.19
C VAL A 222 2.59 0.02 -21.15
N PRO A 223 2.44 -0.93 -22.10
CA PRO A 223 1.29 -1.82 -22.17
C PRO A 223 1.41 -2.87 -21.08
N VAL A 224 0.41 -2.93 -20.22
CA VAL A 224 0.31 -3.92 -19.16
C VAL A 224 -1.06 -4.57 -19.17
N LYS A 225 -1.11 -5.76 -18.58
CA LYS A 225 -2.33 -6.47 -18.21
C LYS A 225 -2.06 -7.35 -16.99
N SER A 226 -3.11 -7.88 -16.38
CA SER A 226 -2.96 -8.93 -15.34
C SER A 226 -2.50 -10.23 -15.99
N ASN A 227 -1.67 -11.00 -15.31
CA ASN A 227 -1.39 -12.39 -15.69
C ASN A 227 -2.64 -13.30 -15.65
N GLN A 228 -3.71 -12.85 -14.97
CA GLN A 228 -5.01 -13.52 -14.94
C GLN A 228 -5.95 -13.12 -16.10
N CYS A 229 -5.57 -12.14 -16.93
CA CYS A 229 -6.41 -11.66 -18.03
C CYS A 229 -6.33 -12.61 -19.24
N LYS A 230 -7.50 -13.08 -19.72
CA LYS A 230 -7.62 -13.94 -20.92
C LYS A 230 -7.74 -13.18 -22.25
N HIS A 231 -7.99 -11.87 -22.21
CA HIS A 231 -8.03 -11.02 -23.42
C HIS A 231 -6.60 -10.68 -23.89
N ILE A 232 -6.38 -10.41 -25.17
CA ILE A 232 -5.03 -10.12 -25.72
C ILE A 232 -4.64 -8.66 -25.45
N GLU A 233 -5.63 -7.76 -25.41
CA GLU A 233 -5.44 -6.33 -25.31
C GLU A 233 -4.73 -5.89 -24.03
N CYS A 234 -4.04 -4.76 -24.09
CA CYS A 234 -3.38 -4.14 -22.95
C CYS A 234 -3.96 -2.76 -22.62
N PHE A 235 -3.56 -2.23 -21.47
CA PHE A 235 -3.82 -0.85 -21.07
C PHE A 235 -2.52 -0.19 -20.56
N ASP A 236 -2.49 1.14 -20.51
CA ASP A 236 -1.28 1.87 -20.11
C ASP A 236 -1.05 1.81 -18.59
N ALA A 237 0.17 1.43 -18.19
CA ALA A 237 0.53 1.25 -16.78
C ALA A 237 0.39 2.51 -15.94
N LEU A 238 0.84 3.67 -16.47
CA LEU A 238 0.81 4.93 -15.73
C LEU A 238 -0.63 5.38 -15.53
N ALA A 239 -1.45 5.28 -16.57
CA ALA A 239 -2.88 5.56 -16.50
C ALA A 239 -3.58 4.69 -15.45
N TYR A 240 -3.30 3.38 -15.47
CA TYR A 240 -3.92 2.42 -14.56
C TYR A 240 -3.55 2.68 -13.10
N ILE A 241 -2.27 2.87 -12.81
CA ILE A 241 -1.78 3.13 -11.44
C ILE A 241 -2.29 4.50 -10.93
N CYS A 242 -2.32 5.54 -11.78
CA CYS A 242 -2.88 6.85 -11.41
C CYS A 242 -4.37 6.78 -11.08
N SER A 243 -5.15 6.02 -11.87
CA SER A 243 -6.58 5.81 -11.62
C SER A 243 -6.82 5.11 -10.28
N ASN A 244 -6.07 4.02 -10.04
CA ASN A 244 -6.16 3.23 -8.83
C ASN A 244 -5.73 3.97 -7.56
N ARG A 245 -4.78 4.91 -7.66
CA ARG A 245 -4.42 5.77 -6.53
C ARG A 245 -5.59 6.60 -6.01
N ARG A 246 -6.55 6.97 -6.87
CA ARG A 246 -7.72 7.79 -6.48
C ARG A 246 -8.89 6.95 -6.01
N ASN A 247 -9.21 5.89 -6.76
CA ASN A 247 -10.45 5.14 -6.57
C ASN A 247 -10.25 3.82 -5.82
N THR A 248 -9.00 3.35 -5.66
CA THR A 248 -8.62 2.10 -4.95
C THR A 248 -9.25 0.80 -5.49
N ILE A 249 -9.82 0.81 -6.70
CA ILE A 249 -10.46 -0.36 -7.33
C ILE A 249 -9.49 -1.02 -8.33
N TRP A 250 -8.74 -2.01 -7.84
CA TRP A 250 -7.74 -2.76 -8.62
C TRP A 250 -8.37 -3.81 -9.54
N LYS A 251 -9.22 -3.38 -10.46
CA LYS A 251 -9.86 -4.23 -11.46
C LYS A 251 -9.41 -3.87 -12.88
N CYS A 252 -9.28 -4.89 -13.72
CA CYS A 252 -8.94 -4.72 -15.12
C CYS A 252 -9.99 -3.83 -15.83
N PRO A 253 -9.58 -2.79 -16.57
CA PRO A 253 -10.50 -1.91 -17.29
C PRO A 253 -11.16 -2.57 -18.51
N ILE A 254 -10.75 -3.79 -18.88
CA ILE A 254 -11.23 -4.52 -20.06
C ILE A 254 -12.15 -5.67 -19.64
N CYS A 255 -11.69 -6.57 -18.77
CA CYS A 255 -12.48 -7.75 -18.35
C CYS A 255 -13.01 -7.68 -16.92
N HIS A 256 -12.75 -6.61 -16.17
CA HIS A 256 -13.23 -6.39 -14.80
C HIS A 256 -12.81 -7.43 -13.74
N LEU A 257 -11.92 -8.38 -14.09
CA LEU A 257 -11.26 -9.27 -13.14
C LEU A 257 -10.28 -8.51 -12.25
N ASP A 258 -9.92 -9.11 -11.12
CA ASP A 258 -8.92 -8.55 -10.21
C ASP A 258 -7.57 -8.40 -10.91
N CYS A 259 -6.96 -7.24 -10.71
CA CYS A 259 -5.76 -6.81 -11.38
C CYS A 259 -4.90 -6.00 -10.42
N LEU A 260 -4.46 -6.67 -9.34
CA LEU A 260 -3.55 -6.10 -8.35
C LEU A 260 -2.21 -5.75 -9.01
N TYR A 261 -1.52 -4.74 -8.48
CA TYR A 261 -0.21 -4.32 -8.98
C TYR A 261 0.81 -5.49 -9.07
N ASN A 262 0.77 -6.43 -8.13
CA ASN A 262 1.65 -7.59 -8.15
C ASN A 262 1.38 -8.54 -9.33
N ASN A 263 0.18 -8.53 -9.89
CA ASN A 263 -0.21 -9.36 -11.03
C ASN A 263 -0.01 -8.64 -12.37
N LEU A 264 0.35 -7.34 -12.36
CA LEU A 264 0.65 -6.60 -13.58
C LEU A 264 1.96 -7.07 -14.21
N GLU A 265 1.88 -7.35 -15.50
CA GLU A 265 3.00 -7.71 -16.35
C GLU A 265 3.03 -6.81 -17.59
N ILE A 266 4.24 -6.45 -18.03
CA ILE A 266 4.46 -5.74 -19.29
C ILE A 266 4.37 -6.77 -20.42
N ASP A 267 3.53 -6.50 -21.42
CA ASP A 267 3.45 -7.34 -22.62
C ASP A 267 4.58 -6.98 -23.60
N SER A 268 5.52 -7.90 -23.79
CA SER A 268 6.71 -7.65 -24.62
C SER A 268 6.40 -7.56 -26.11
N TYR A 269 5.33 -8.19 -26.59
CA TYR A 269 4.92 -8.14 -27.99
C TYR A 269 4.31 -6.79 -28.31
N ILE A 270 3.31 -6.36 -27.52
CA ILE A 270 2.65 -5.08 -27.70
C ILE A 270 3.61 -3.93 -27.41
N PHE A 271 4.51 -4.06 -26.43
CA PHE A 271 5.55 -3.06 -26.18
C PHE A 271 6.49 -2.89 -27.38
N PHE A 272 6.88 -3.98 -28.03
CA PHE A 272 7.65 -3.93 -29.27
C PHE A 272 6.88 -3.19 -30.37
N LEU A 273 5.61 -3.52 -30.59
CA LEU A 273 4.75 -2.85 -31.59
C LEU A 273 4.59 -1.36 -31.32
N LEU A 274 4.43 -0.96 -30.06
CA LEU A 274 4.28 0.45 -29.68
C LEU A 274 5.53 1.29 -29.98
N ASN A 275 6.71 0.68 -29.92
CA ASN A 275 8.00 1.33 -30.17
C ASN A 275 8.49 1.19 -31.63
N HIS A 276 7.77 0.44 -32.48
CA HIS A 276 8.16 0.28 -33.87
C HIS A 276 7.98 1.58 -34.67
N PRO A 277 9.00 2.09 -35.39
CA PRO A 277 8.95 3.39 -36.07
C PRO A 277 7.80 3.54 -37.08
N SER A 278 7.50 2.48 -37.85
CA SER A 278 6.41 2.50 -38.83
C SER A 278 5.01 2.55 -38.21
N LEU A 279 4.88 2.26 -36.91
CA LEU A 279 3.59 2.14 -36.22
C LEU A 279 3.27 3.35 -35.32
N ARG A 280 4.09 4.41 -35.35
CA ARG A 280 3.98 5.58 -34.44
C ARG A 280 2.58 6.22 -34.45
N ASN A 281 1.99 6.36 -35.63
CA ASN A 281 0.69 7.01 -35.81
C ASN A 281 -0.50 6.04 -35.88
N CYS A 282 -0.25 4.73 -35.83
CA CYS A 282 -1.30 3.71 -35.89
C CYS A 282 -2.06 3.66 -34.56
N LYS A 283 -3.40 3.65 -34.62
CA LYS A 283 -4.27 3.47 -33.44
C LYS A 283 -4.54 2.00 -33.13
N PHE A 284 -4.42 1.13 -34.13
CA PHE A 284 -4.61 -0.31 -34.03
C PHE A 284 -3.83 -1.02 -35.14
N LEU A 285 -3.67 -2.33 -35.00
CA LEU A 285 -3.22 -3.23 -36.05
C LEU A 285 -4.35 -4.18 -36.41
N ILE A 286 -4.41 -4.57 -37.67
CA ILE A 286 -5.24 -5.69 -38.12
C ILE A 286 -4.29 -6.87 -38.28
N ILE A 287 -4.50 -7.90 -37.46
CA ILE A 287 -3.80 -9.17 -37.58
C ILE A 287 -4.70 -10.09 -38.40
N LEU A 288 -4.13 -10.70 -39.43
CA LEU A 288 -4.77 -11.62 -40.36
C LEU A 288 -4.26 -13.02 -40.11
#